data_AF-A0A847VHY7-F1
#
_entry.id   AF-A0A847VHY7-F1
#
_cell.length_a   1.000
_cell.length_b   1.000
_cell.length_c   1.000
_cell.angle_alpha   90.00
_cell.angle_beta   90.00
_cell.angle_gamma   90.00
#
_symmetry.space_group_name_H-M   'P 1'
#
loop_
_entity.id
_entity.type
_entity.pdbx_description
1 polymer ?
#
loop_
_entity_poly.entity_id
_entity_poly.type
_entity_poly.pdbx_seq_one_letter_code
_entity_poly.pdbx_strand_id
1 'polypeptide(L)'
;MKIEALRIAGAKVGADRGGDRVIEVRNPFTRAVVGTVPKATLEEVRRALAIAAGWRSRLTRAERAGILNRAAAAVRARAGEIAALITERCFHHLEAAPGRVTGHNVPYPVAKLEKHHLPDLDRILEGLASSMDDGMIAGLTGIPAAGVAAVRARTEATRHKRMLPPSPPVRPGRV
;
A
#
# COMPACT_ATOMS: atom_id res chain seq x y z
N MET A 1 -17.31 -0.88 -18.34
CA MET A 1 -16.89 -2.02 -17.50
C MET A 1 -15.43 -2.33 -17.80
N LYS A 2 -14.52 -2.23 -16.83
CA LYS A 2 -13.09 -2.56 -17.03
C LYS A 2 -12.83 -4.05 -16.76
N ILE A 3 -12.27 -4.75 -17.74
CA ILE A 3 -11.84 -6.13 -17.60
C ILE A 3 -10.35 -6.13 -17.25
N GLU A 4 -10.03 -6.50 -16.02
CA GLU A 4 -8.66 -6.59 -15.54
C GLU A 4 -8.05 -7.96 -15.88
N ALA A 5 -6.73 -8.06 -15.84
CA ALA A 5 -6.00 -9.29 -16.10
C ALA A 5 -4.94 -9.53 -15.03
N LEU A 6 -4.65 -10.79 -14.73
CA LEU A 6 -3.51 -11.14 -13.89
C LEU A 6 -2.22 -10.72 -14.58
N ARG A 7 -1.22 -10.30 -13.79
CA ARG A 7 0.14 -10.01 -14.27
C ARG A 7 1.09 -11.09 -13.76
N ILE A 8 1.43 -12.05 -14.63
CA ILE A 8 2.33 -13.16 -14.30
C ILE A 8 3.60 -13.03 -15.14
N ALA A 9 4.75 -12.78 -14.49
CA ALA A 9 6.03 -12.55 -15.16
C ALA A 9 5.96 -11.51 -16.30
N GLY A 10 5.15 -10.46 -16.12
CA GLY A 10 4.92 -9.40 -17.10
C GLY A 10 3.81 -9.66 -18.12
N ALA A 11 3.39 -10.93 -18.31
CA ALA A 11 2.30 -11.28 -19.21
C ALA A 11 0.92 -10.97 -18.59
N LYS A 12 -0.03 -10.55 -19.42
CA LYS A 12 -1.45 -10.43 -19.04
C LYS A 12 -2.13 -11.79 -19.22
N VAL A 13 -2.80 -12.28 -18.18
CA VAL A 13 -3.41 -13.61 -18.17
C VAL A 13 -4.85 -13.55 -17.67
N GLY A 14 -5.75 -14.29 -18.33
CA GLY A 14 -7.14 -14.46 -17.91
C GLY A 14 -8.07 -13.28 -18.20
N ALA A 15 -7.67 -12.37 -19.11
CA ALA A 15 -8.50 -11.22 -19.51
C ALA A 15 -9.77 -11.63 -20.27
N ASP A 16 -9.80 -12.83 -20.81
CA ASP A 16 -10.87 -13.45 -21.58
C ASP A 16 -11.86 -14.25 -20.71
N ARG A 17 -11.62 -14.35 -19.39
CA ARG A 17 -12.47 -15.14 -18.48
C ARG A 17 -13.80 -14.45 -18.23
N GLY A 18 -14.86 -15.25 -18.14
CA GLY A 18 -16.20 -14.82 -17.73
C GLY A 18 -16.82 -15.77 -16.68
N GLY A 19 -18.02 -15.45 -16.23
CA GLY A 19 -18.81 -16.31 -15.34
C GLY A 19 -18.20 -16.51 -13.95
N ASP A 20 -18.15 -17.76 -13.49
CA ASP A 20 -17.67 -18.15 -12.16
C ASP A 20 -16.15 -17.97 -11.98
N ARG A 21 -15.40 -17.84 -13.08
CA ARG A 21 -13.95 -17.63 -13.12
C ARG A 21 -13.53 -16.16 -12.98
N VAL A 22 -14.47 -15.24 -12.75
CA VAL A 22 -14.17 -13.84 -12.44
C VAL A 22 -14.74 -13.43 -11.08
N ILE A 23 -14.12 -12.42 -10.47
CA ILE A 23 -14.60 -11.69 -9.31
C ILE A 23 -15.10 -10.35 -9.82
N GLU A 24 -16.36 -10.06 -9.59
CA GLU A 24 -16.95 -8.76 -9.92
C GLU A 24 -16.57 -7.73 -8.86
N VAL A 25 -15.95 -6.65 -9.30
CA VAL A 25 -15.66 -5.49 -8.46
C VAL A 25 -16.84 -4.53 -8.59
N ARG A 26 -17.56 -4.34 -7.49
CA ARG A 26 -18.76 -3.52 -7.43
C ARG A 26 -18.49 -2.19 -6.74
N ASN A 27 -19.12 -1.13 -7.23
CA ASN A 27 -19.17 0.13 -6.51
C ASN A 27 -20.02 -0.11 -5.26
N PRO A 28 -19.51 0.25 -4.07
CA PRO A 28 -20.17 -0.19 -2.86
C PRO A 28 -21.37 0.71 -2.50
N PHE A 29 -21.49 1.92 -3.07
CA PHE A 29 -22.65 2.81 -2.91
C PHE A 29 -23.78 2.46 -3.88
N THR A 30 -23.48 2.22 -5.15
CA THR A 30 -24.50 1.96 -6.19
C THR A 30 -24.75 0.48 -6.46
N ARG A 31 -23.91 -0.41 -5.92
CA ARG A 31 -23.86 -1.87 -6.21
C ARG A 31 -23.62 -2.24 -7.68
N ALA A 32 -23.39 -1.25 -8.54
CA ALA A 32 -23.09 -1.45 -9.96
C ALA A 32 -21.73 -2.11 -10.15
N VAL A 33 -21.59 -2.97 -11.16
CA VAL A 33 -20.32 -3.63 -11.49
C VAL A 33 -19.40 -2.64 -12.21
N VAL A 34 -18.29 -2.27 -11.56
CA VAL A 34 -17.29 -1.31 -12.07
C VAL A 34 -16.25 -2.04 -12.93
N GLY A 35 -15.89 -3.26 -12.54
CA GLY A 35 -14.94 -4.08 -13.29
C GLY A 35 -14.95 -5.54 -12.87
N THR A 36 -14.11 -6.32 -13.53
CA THR A 36 -13.96 -7.76 -13.28
C THR A 36 -12.49 -8.11 -13.15
N VAL A 37 -12.17 -8.99 -12.20
CA VAL A 37 -10.83 -9.52 -11.99
C VAL A 37 -10.87 -11.04 -12.13
N PRO A 38 -10.06 -11.65 -13.00
CA PRO A 38 -10.03 -13.10 -13.15
C PRO A 38 -9.50 -13.81 -11.90
N LYS A 39 -10.14 -14.92 -11.53
CA LYS A 39 -9.64 -15.84 -10.51
C LYS A 39 -8.45 -16.61 -11.08
N ALA A 40 -7.35 -16.63 -10.34
CA ALA A 40 -6.17 -17.42 -10.70
C ALA A 40 -6.47 -18.92 -10.69
N THR A 41 -5.85 -19.67 -11.60
CA THR A 41 -5.81 -21.13 -11.54
C THR A 41 -4.63 -21.61 -10.70
N LEU A 42 -4.68 -22.84 -10.19
CA LEU A 42 -3.58 -23.40 -9.42
C LEU A 42 -2.29 -23.48 -10.24
N GLU A 43 -2.38 -23.84 -11.53
CA GLU A 43 -1.24 -23.89 -12.44
C GLU A 43 -0.59 -22.52 -12.65
N GLU A 44 -1.38 -21.46 -12.76
CA GLU A 44 -0.89 -20.09 -12.86
C GLU A 44 -0.15 -19.64 -11.61
N VAL A 45 -0.67 -19.99 -10.43
CA VAL A 45 -0.03 -19.70 -9.15
C VAL A 45 1.29 -20.47 -9.05
N ARG A 46 1.30 -21.77 -9.37
CA ARG A 46 2.51 -22.60 -9.39
C ARG A 46 3.56 -22.03 -10.33
N ARG A 47 3.16 -21.63 -11.54
CA ARG A 47 4.05 -20.99 -12.52
C ARG A 47 4.62 -19.67 -12.00
N ALA A 48 3.78 -18.81 -11.42
CA ALA A 48 4.22 -17.53 -10.87
C ALA A 48 5.27 -17.72 -9.76
N LEU A 49 5.01 -18.65 -8.83
CA LEU A 49 5.91 -18.97 -7.73
C LEU A 49 7.22 -19.61 -8.23
N ALA A 50 7.17 -20.52 -9.19
CA ALA A 50 8.36 -21.14 -9.77
C ALA A 50 9.29 -20.10 -10.42
N ILE A 51 8.71 -19.15 -11.18
CA ILE A 51 9.47 -18.05 -11.80
C ILE A 51 10.06 -17.14 -10.72
N ALA A 52 9.28 -16.77 -9.71
CA ALA A 52 9.74 -15.91 -8.62
C ALA A 52 10.89 -16.56 -7.83
N ALA A 53 10.77 -17.85 -7.50
CA ALA A 53 11.79 -18.60 -6.75
C ALA A 53 13.10 -18.77 -7.55
N GLY A 54 13.01 -18.94 -8.88
CA GLY A 54 14.18 -19.02 -9.76
C GLY A 54 14.83 -17.66 -10.07
N TRP A 55 14.22 -16.54 -9.70
CA TRP A 55 14.69 -15.23 -10.11
C TRP A 55 15.90 -14.75 -9.30
N ARG A 56 17.02 -14.52 -9.98
CA ARG A 56 18.17 -13.78 -9.43
C ARG A 56 18.36 -12.46 -10.17
N SER A 57 18.19 -11.35 -9.44
CA SER A 57 18.40 -10.03 -10.00
C SER A 57 19.89 -9.79 -10.28
N ARG A 58 20.20 -9.41 -11.53
CA ARG A 58 21.54 -8.98 -11.95
C ARG A 58 21.78 -7.47 -11.81
N LEU A 59 20.75 -6.74 -11.38
CA LEU A 59 20.79 -5.29 -11.27
C LEU A 59 21.63 -4.84 -10.10
N THR A 60 22.39 -3.78 -10.29
CA THR A 60 23.10 -3.05 -9.25
C THR A 60 22.13 -2.39 -8.26
N ARG A 61 22.64 -1.93 -7.11
CA ARG A 61 21.83 -1.17 -6.13
C ARG A 61 21.26 0.11 -6.76
N ALA A 62 22.06 0.83 -7.55
CA ALA A 62 21.68 2.08 -8.20
C ALA A 62 20.55 1.86 -9.23
N GLU A 63 20.63 0.82 -10.05
CA GLU A 63 19.58 0.51 -11.03
C GLU A 63 18.24 0.16 -10.37
N ARG A 64 18.28 -0.62 -9.27
CA ARG A 64 17.07 -0.91 -8.49
C ARG A 64 16.46 0.36 -7.90
N ALA A 65 17.29 1.25 -7.33
CA ALA A 65 16.84 2.54 -6.83
C ALA A 65 16.22 3.39 -7.97
N GLY A 66 16.83 3.41 -9.16
CA GLY A 66 16.30 4.09 -10.33
C GLY A 66 14.93 3.57 -10.79
N ILE A 67 14.72 2.24 -10.74
CA ILE A 67 13.41 1.63 -11.03
C ILE A 67 12.37 2.08 -9.99
N LEU A 68 12.70 2.03 -8.70
CA LEU A 68 11.79 2.45 -7.62
C LEU A 68 11.44 3.93 -7.71
N ASN A 69 12.41 4.79 -8.01
CA ASN A 69 12.19 6.23 -8.17
C ASN A 69 11.26 6.54 -9.35
N ARG A 70 11.44 5.86 -10.49
CA ARG A 70 10.54 5.99 -11.64
C ARG A 70 9.12 5.49 -11.31
N ALA A 71 9.00 4.38 -10.60
CA ALA A 71 7.70 3.87 -10.15
C ALA A 71 7.01 4.86 -9.21
N ALA A 72 7.73 5.43 -8.24
CA ALA A 72 7.21 6.45 -7.33
C ALA A 72 6.74 7.71 -8.09
N ALA A 73 7.51 8.18 -9.07
CA ALA A 73 7.11 9.30 -9.92
C ALA A 73 5.82 9.00 -10.70
N ALA A 74 5.70 7.81 -11.28
CA ALA A 74 4.51 7.38 -12.02
C ALA A 74 3.27 7.29 -11.11
N VAL A 75 3.41 6.78 -9.89
CA VAL A 75 2.32 6.73 -8.90
C VAL A 75 1.88 8.14 -8.50
N ARG A 76 2.83 9.06 -8.28
CA ARG A 76 2.52 10.45 -7.91
C ARG A 76 1.79 11.19 -9.03
N ALA A 77 2.24 11.04 -10.27
CA ALA A 77 1.61 11.67 -11.43
C ALA A 77 0.13 11.25 -11.58
N ARG A 78 -0.23 10.07 -11.07
CA ARG A 78 -1.58 9.49 -11.14
C ARG A 78 -2.27 9.40 -9.78
N ALA A 79 -1.78 10.13 -8.76
CA ALA A 79 -2.27 9.99 -7.40
C ALA A 79 -3.77 10.31 -7.26
N GLY A 80 -4.26 11.31 -8.00
CA GLY A 80 -5.69 11.65 -8.04
C GLY A 80 -6.54 10.53 -8.64
N GLU A 81 -6.11 9.94 -9.76
CA GLU A 81 -6.80 8.79 -10.37
C GLU A 81 -6.81 7.57 -9.46
N ILE A 82 -5.69 7.29 -8.79
CA ILE A 82 -5.57 6.18 -7.84
C ILE A 82 -6.49 6.39 -6.64
N ALA A 83 -6.52 7.60 -6.06
CA ALA A 83 -7.41 7.94 -4.96
C ALA A 83 -8.89 7.79 -5.36
N ALA A 84 -9.27 8.32 -6.52
CA ALA A 84 -10.62 8.17 -7.06
C ALA A 84 -11.00 6.69 -7.25
N LEU A 85 -10.09 5.87 -7.78
CA LEU A 85 -10.32 4.43 -7.98
C LEU A 85 -10.48 3.67 -6.66
N ILE A 86 -9.67 3.99 -5.65
CA ILE A 86 -9.77 3.39 -4.31
C ILE A 86 -11.12 3.76 -3.68
N THR A 87 -11.51 5.03 -3.73
CA THR A 87 -12.80 5.49 -3.22
C THR A 87 -13.96 4.84 -3.98
N GLU A 88 -13.92 4.80 -5.31
CA GLU A 88 -14.99 4.22 -6.12
C GLU A 88 -15.22 2.73 -5.85
N ARG A 89 -14.14 1.95 -5.66
CA ARG A 89 -14.22 0.48 -5.58
C ARG A 89 -14.22 -0.06 -4.15
N CYS A 90 -13.63 0.67 -3.20
CA CYS A 90 -13.33 0.14 -1.87
C CYS A 90 -13.94 0.94 -0.71
N PHE A 91 -14.72 2.01 -0.95
CA PHE A 91 -15.18 2.90 0.14
C PHE A 91 -15.78 2.18 1.37
N HIS A 92 -16.71 1.23 1.18
CA HIS A 92 -17.32 0.49 2.30
C HIS A 92 -16.50 -0.74 2.75
N HIS A 93 -15.42 -1.09 2.03
CA HIS A 93 -14.50 -2.17 2.40
C HIS A 93 -13.21 -1.65 3.05
N LEU A 94 -13.02 -0.33 3.07
CA LEU A 94 -11.92 0.32 3.77
C LEU A 94 -12.28 0.43 5.24
N GLU A 95 -11.71 -0.47 6.05
CA GLU A 95 -11.80 -0.38 7.52
C GLU A 95 -11.11 0.88 8.05
N ALA A 96 -10.14 1.41 7.29
CA ALA A 96 -9.49 2.68 7.56
C ALA A 96 -9.06 3.41 6.28
N ALA A 97 -8.90 4.73 6.39
CA ALA A 97 -8.41 5.55 5.28
C ALA A 97 -6.95 5.18 4.92
N PRO A 98 -6.57 5.23 3.63
CA PRO A 98 -5.19 4.98 3.21
C PRO A 98 -4.20 5.95 3.87
N GLY A 99 -3.31 5.40 4.70
CA GLY A 99 -2.26 6.14 5.39
C GLY A 99 -0.97 6.25 4.58
N ARG A 100 -0.18 7.30 4.84
CA ARG A 100 1.17 7.46 4.27
C ARG A 100 2.22 6.93 5.25
N VAL A 101 3.06 6.01 4.78
CA VAL A 101 4.18 5.45 5.57
C VAL A 101 5.56 5.99 5.15
N THR A 102 5.64 6.78 4.09
CA THR A 102 6.89 7.39 3.59
C THR A 102 6.97 8.88 3.93
N GLY A 103 8.17 9.48 3.84
CA GLY A 103 8.31 10.93 3.99
C GLY A 103 7.65 11.74 2.86
N HIS A 104 7.62 13.06 3.03
CA HIS A 104 7.17 13.99 1.99
C HIS A 104 8.10 13.96 0.78
N ASN A 105 7.52 14.17 -0.40
CA ASN A 105 8.28 14.20 -1.64
C ASN A 105 9.20 15.42 -1.65
N VAL A 106 10.51 15.18 -1.65
CA VAL A 106 11.53 16.22 -1.79
C VAL A 106 12.40 15.87 -3.01
N PRO A 107 12.75 16.84 -3.88
CA PRO A 107 13.49 16.57 -5.12
C PRO A 107 14.80 15.83 -4.92
N TYR A 108 15.49 16.16 -3.82
CA TYR A 108 16.68 15.47 -3.35
C TYR A 108 16.62 15.43 -1.82
N PRO A 109 16.42 14.27 -1.19
CA PRO A 109 16.55 14.18 0.26
C PRO A 109 18.00 14.44 0.61
N VAL A 110 18.27 15.55 1.31
CA VAL A 110 19.62 15.83 1.83
C VAL A 110 20.08 14.62 2.65
N ALA A 111 21.33 14.20 2.50
CA ALA A 111 21.83 12.93 3.07
C ALA A 111 21.49 12.75 4.57
N LYS A 112 21.48 13.85 5.33
CA LYS A 112 21.12 13.86 6.76
C LYS A 112 19.64 13.51 7.05
N LEU A 113 18.76 13.69 6.07
CA LEU A 113 17.31 13.50 6.17
C LEU A 113 16.79 12.31 5.33
N GLU A 114 17.66 11.58 4.63
CA GLU A 114 17.28 10.42 3.80
C GLU A 114 16.47 9.38 4.59
N LYS A 115 16.86 9.12 5.84
CA LYS A 115 16.16 8.24 6.78
C LYS A 115 14.70 8.64 7.05
N HIS A 116 14.36 9.91 6.89
CA HIS A 116 13.00 10.41 7.06
C HIS A 116 12.17 10.36 5.78
N HIS A 117 12.79 10.06 4.64
CA HIS A 117 12.10 9.91 3.37
C HIS A 117 11.68 8.46 3.12
N LEU A 118 12.54 7.51 3.47
CA LEU A 118 12.27 6.08 3.33
C LEU A 118 11.17 5.63 4.32
N PRO A 119 10.39 4.59 3.97
CA PRO A 119 9.55 3.92 4.94
C PRO A 119 10.46 3.24 5.97
N ASP A 120 10.32 3.62 7.23
CA ASP A 120 10.95 2.93 8.35
C ASP A 120 9.95 1.96 9.00
N LEU A 121 10.47 0.96 9.74
CA LEU A 121 9.65 -0.05 10.39
C LEU A 121 8.61 0.61 11.32
N ASP A 122 9.02 1.63 12.06
CA ASP A 122 8.16 2.35 13.01
C ASP A 122 6.95 3.00 12.30
N ARG A 123 7.14 3.63 11.13
CA ARG A 123 6.05 4.23 10.34
C ARG A 123 5.12 3.22 9.70
N ILE A 124 5.66 2.08 9.26
CA ILE A 124 4.84 0.98 8.76
C ILE A 124 3.94 0.48 9.88
N LEU A 125 4.52 0.27 11.07
CA LEU A 125 3.79 -0.16 12.26
C LEU A 125 2.79 0.88 12.74
N GLU A 126 3.11 2.17 12.67
CA GLU A 126 2.17 3.26 12.97
C GLU A 126 1.01 3.28 11.97
N GLY A 127 1.28 3.12 10.67
CA GLY A 127 0.25 2.99 9.65
C GLY A 127 -0.65 1.78 9.87
N LEU A 128 -0.08 0.63 10.24
CA LEU A 128 -0.82 -0.58 10.59
C LEU A 128 -1.68 -0.36 11.83
N ALA A 129 -1.08 0.15 12.91
CA ALA A 129 -1.77 0.45 14.16
C ALA A 129 -2.91 1.46 13.99
N SER A 130 -2.77 2.41 13.06
CA SER A 130 -3.83 3.38 12.74
C SER A 130 -4.96 2.79 11.87
N SER A 131 -4.74 1.65 11.22
CA SER A 131 -5.67 1.10 10.22
C SER A 131 -6.29 -0.24 10.62
N MET A 132 -5.74 -0.91 11.62
CA MET A 132 -6.19 -2.23 12.10
C MET A 132 -6.15 -2.27 13.62
N ASP A 133 -7.12 -2.97 14.21
CA ASP A 133 -7.12 -3.29 15.63
C ASP A 133 -6.13 -4.42 15.96
N ASP A 134 -5.61 -4.45 17.19
CA ASP A 134 -4.58 -5.40 17.63
C ASP A 134 -5.00 -6.87 17.43
N GLY A 135 -6.30 -7.16 17.52
CA GLY A 135 -6.87 -8.48 17.26
C GLY A 135 -6.83 -8.88 15.78
N MET A 136 -7.02 -7.94 14.85
CA MET A 136 -6.92 -8.19 13.41
C MET A 136 -5.46 -8.39 12.98
N ILE A 137 -4.55 -7.58 13.52
CA ILE A 137 -3.11 -7.72 13.26
C ILE A 137 -2.62 -9.10 13.73
N ALA A 138 -3.05 -9.52 14.91
CA ALA A 138 -2.72 -10.85 15.45
C ALA A 138 -3.26 -11.99 14.57
N GLY A 139 -4.50 -11.87 14.08
CA GLY A 139 -5.13 -12.87 13.20
C GLY A 139 -4.46 -13.01 11.82
N LEU A 140 -3.98 -11.90 11.24
CA LEU A 140 -3.33 -11.89 9.92
C LEU A 140 -1.86 -12.33 9.94
N THR A 141 -1.14 -12.00 11.01
CA THR A 141 0.32 -12.19 11.08
C THR A 141 0.74 -13.39 11.93
N GLY A 142 -0.16 -13.92 12.77
CA GLY A 142 0.16 -14.91 13.79
C GLY A 142 0.99 -14.37 14.97
N ILE A 143 1.18 -13.04 15.05
CA ILE A 143 1.86 -12.38 16.17
C ILE A 143 0.88 -12.29 17.35
N PRO A 144 1.22 -12.76 18.57
CA PRO A 144 0.32 -12.64 19.72
C PRO A 144 0.03 -11.16 20.03
N ALA A 145 -1.21 -10.85 20.45
CA ALA A 145 -1.65 -9.47 20.71
C ALA A 145 -0.72 -8.70 21.68
N ALA A 146 -0.10 -9.40 22.63
CA ALA A 146 0.92 -8.83 23.53
C ALA A 146 2.18 -8.34 22.78
N GLY A 147 2.58 -9.02 21.70
CA GLY A 147 3.66 -8.59 20.81
C GLY A 147 3.27 -7.36 20.00
N VAL A 148 2.02 -7.26 19.55
CA VAL A 148 1.49 -6.08 18.85
C VAL A 148 1.46 -4.86 19.79
N ALA A 149 1.00 -5.04 21.04
CA ALA A 149 0.99 -4.00 22.06
C ALA A 149 2.40 -3.51 22.44
N ALA A 150 3.37 -4.41 22.59
CA ALA A 150 4.77 -4.05 22.87
C ALA A 150 5.41 -3.25 21.72
N VAL A 151 5.07 -3.59 20.47
CA VAL A 151 5.49 -2.84 19.28
C VAL A 151 4.86 -1.44 19.26
N ARG A 152 3.57 -1.33 19.59
CA ARG A 152 2.84 -0.05 19.70
C ARG A 152 3.48 0.89 20.73
N ALA A 153 3.81 0.36 21.91
CA ALA A 153 4.48 1.12 22.98
C ALA A 153 5.86 1.65 22.55
N ARG A 154 6.61 0.88 21.74
CA ARG A 154 7.89 1.32 21.18
C ARG A 154 7.73 2.46 20.16
N THR A 155 6.69 2.41 19.31
CA THR A 155 6.34 3.52 18.41
C THR A 155 5.95 4.79 19.16
N GLU A 156 5.13 4.69 20.22
CA GLU A 156 4.74 5.85 21.05
C GLU A 156 5.93 6.50 21.77
N ALA A 157 6.85 5.69 22.29
CA ALA A 157 8.11 6.18 22.88
C ALA A 157 9.00 6.89 21.85
N THR A 158 8.94 6.48 20.58
CA THR A 158 9.69 7.10 19.48
C THR A 158 9.03 8.40 18.99
N ARG A 159 7.70 8.50 19.09
CA ARG A 159 6.90 9.70 18.77
C ARG A 159 7.33 10.92 19.61
N HIS A 160 7.60 10.71 20.90
CA HIS A 160 8.06 11.77 21.81
C HIS A 160 9.45 12.33 21.48
N LYS A 161 10.31 11.53 20.81
CA LYS A 161 11.67 11.96 20.45
C LYS A 161 11.76 12.67 19.09
N ARG A 162 10.71 12.63 18.26
CA ARG A 162 10.73 13.12 16.86
C ARG A 162 9.89 14.38 16.61
N MET A 163 9.16 14.91 17.60
CA MET A 163 8.36 16.13 17.40
C MET A 163 9.24 17.40 17.32
N LEU A 164 9.27 18.03 16.13
CA LEU A 164 9.27 19.49 16.04
C LEU A 164 8.00 19.98 16.78
N PRO A 165 8.00 21.15 17.47
CA PRO A 165 6.85 21.58 18.25
C PRO A 165 5.58 21.63 17.38
N PRO A 166 4.39 21.36 17.97
CA PRO A 166 3.14 21.46 17.24
C PRO A 166 3.05 22.86 16.62
N SER A 167 2.70 22.93 15.34
CA SER A 167 2.37 24.21 14.71
C SER A 167 1.28 24.88 15.55
N PRO A 168 1.42 26.17 15.90
CA PRO A 168 0.42 26.84 16.71
C PRO A 168 -0.96 26.72 16.04
N PRO A 169 -2.04 26.60 16.83
CA PRO A 169 -3.37 26.53 16.25
C PRO A 169 -3.57 27.73 15.34
N VAL A 170 -3.92 27.47 14.07
CA VAL A 170 -4.36 28.50 13.13
C VAL A 170 -5.58 29.14 13.78
N ARG A 171 -5.41 30.34 14.36
CA ARG A 171 -6.55 31.11 14.85
C ARG A 171 -7.45 31.35 13.64
N PRO A 172 -8.75 31.01 13.68
CA PRO A 172 -9.66 31.50 12.67
C PRO A 172 -9.61 33.03 12.74
N GLY A 173 -9.13 33.65 11.66
CA GLY A 173 -9.19 35.10 11.53
C GLY A 173 -10.64 35.52 11.67
N ARG A 174 -10.91 36.44 12.61
CA ARG A 174 -12.15 37.21 12.56
C ARG A 174 -12.18 37.98 11.25
N VAL A 175 -13.33 37.92 10.59
CA VAL A 175 -13.78 38.91 9.61
C VAL A 175 -13.86 40.28 10.30
#